data_AF-A0A1F4XHV7-F1
#
_entry.id   AF-A0A1F4XHV7-F1
#
_cell.length_a   1.000
_cell.length_b   1.000
_cell.length_c   1.000
_cell.angle_alpha   90.00
_cell.angle_beta   90.00
_cell.angle_gamma   90.00
#
_symmetry.space_group_name_H-M   'P 1'
#
loop_
_entity.id
_entity.type
_entity.pdbx_description
1 polymer ?
#
loop_
_entity_poly.entity_id
_entity_poly.type
_entity_poly.pdbx_seq_one_letter_code
_entity_poly.pdbx_strand_id
1 'polypeptide(L)'
;MEEHRNIVQAEFFHVGGKNTHSLGDLFAECRERTSDDIELISGEMKRDTPTSMKIAVRFYDGSGILTNAALKFKALEEREKALATRIFSGAESRLRQRMLNFRASRLAGKILAMKERNVILAATELRVAYMAKEHIAVERPDRHFTLARGDELYELLEAAAKAKNVWFFVFEPNNLLADKNTVVAHAW
;
A
#
# COMPACT_ATOMS: atom_id res chain seq x y z
N MET A 1 10.25 -3.25 26.77
CA MET A 1 8.77 -3.20 26.78
C MET A 1 8.35 -2.95 25.34
N GLU A 2 8.22 -4.00 24.54
CA GLU A 2 7.87 -3.92 23.11
C GLU A 2 6.69 -4.83 22.81
N GLU A 3 5.54 -4.59 23.42
CA GLU A 3 4.34 -5.38 23.11
C GLU A 3 3.16 -4.41 23.11
N HIS A 4 2.19 -4.59 22.20
CA HIS A 4 0.97 -3.80 21.98
C HIS A 4 0.95 -2.78 20.82
N ARG A 5 1.96 -2.71 19.94
CA ARG A 5 1.84 -1.91 18.70
C ARG A 5 1.57 -2.81 17.51
N ASN A 6 0.54 -2.48 16.74
CA ASN A 6 0.25 -3.17 15.49
C ASN A 6 1.44 -3.04 14.53
N ILE A 7 1.64 -4.05 13.69
CA ILE A 7 2.62 -3.98 12.61
C ILE A 7 1.89 -3.49 11.36
N VAL A 8 2.51 -2.56 10.65
CA VAL A 8 2.11 -2.20 9.30
C VAL A 8 3.09 -2.84 8.34
N GLN A 9 2.59 -3.64 7.39
CA GLN A 9 3.31 -3.95 6.15
C GLN A 9 2.80 -3.02 5.06
N ALA A 10 3.65 -2.11 4.59
CA ALA A 10 3.35 -1.22 3.47
C ALA A 10 4.11 -1.67 2.22
N GLU A 11 3.37 -1.87 1.15
CA GLU A 11 3.84 -2.24 -0.17
C GLU A 11 3.65 -1.06 -1.11
N PHE A 12 4.73 -0.36 -1.40
CA PHE A 12 4.75 0.79 -2.27
C PHE A 12 5.01 0.34 -3.70
N PHE A 13 4.10 0.67 -4.61
CA PHE A 13 4.20 0.33 -6.02
C PHE A 13 4.65 1.55 -6.82
N HIS A 14 5.59 1.36 -7.73
CA HIS A 14 6.09 2.42 -8.61
C HIS A 14 5.51 2.34 -10.03
N VAL A 15 4.60 1.40 -10.26
CA VAL A 15 3.83 1.21 -11.50
C VAL A 15 2.34 1.43 -11.22
N GLY A 16 1.55 1.65 -12.27
CA GLY A 16 0.09 1.69 -12.14
C GLY A 16 -0.49 3.00 -11.59
N GLY A 17 0.17 4.12 -11.82
CA GLY A 17 -0.27 5.43 -11.31
C GLY A 17 -1.44 6.04 -12.08
N LYS A 18 -1.69 7.34 -11.85
CA LYS A 18 -2.86 8.06 -12.41
C LYS A 18 -2.96 8.03 -13.95
N ASN A 19 -1.85 7.80 -14.65
CA ASN A 19 -1.78 7.76 -16.11
C ASN A 19 -1.87 6.33 -16.68
N THR A 20 -1.94 5.31 -15.82
CA THR A 20 -2.09 3.92 -16.24
C THR A 20 -3.58 3.63 -16.38
N HIS A 21 -4.09 3.61 -17.61
CA HIS A 21 -5.52 3.52 -17.89
C HIS A 21 -5.97 2.11 -18.32
N SER A 22 -5.02 1.23 -18.64
CA SER A 22 -5.28 -0.14 -19.05
C SER A 22 -4.28 -1.14 -18.47
N LEU A 23 -4.62 -2.43 -18.52
CA LEU A 23 -3.68 -3.51 -18.23
C LEU A 23 -2.50 -3.51 -19.20
N GLY A 24 -2.71 -3.08 -20.45
CA GLY A 24 -1.64 -2.94 -21.44
C GLY A 24 -0.59 -1.92 -21.01
N ASP A 25 -1.04 -0.75 -20.53
CA ASP A 25 -0.16 0.31 -20.00
C ASP A 25 0.62 -0.20 -18.78
N LEU A 26 -0.06 -0.91 -17.89
CA LEU A 26 0.58 -1.50 -16.71
C LEU A 26 1.68 -2.51 -17.11
N PHE A 27 1.39 -3.40 -18.06
CA PHE A 27 2.38 -4.36 -18.55
C PHE A 27 3.52 -3.71 -19.33
N ALA A 28 3.30 -2.55 -19.96
CA ALA A 28 4.35 -1.78 -20.59
C ALA A 28 5.26 -1.15 -19.53
N GLU A 29 4.70 -0.46 -18.52
CA GLU A 29 5.46 0.11 -17.40
C GLU A 29 6.26 -0.97 -16.64
N CYS A 30 5.65 -2.14 -16.39
CA CYS A 30 6.34 -3.25 -15.73
C CYS A 30 7.49 -3.78 -16.60
N ARG A 31 7.31 -3.90 -17.93
CA ARG A 31 8.35 -4.38 -18.84
C ARG A 31 9.53 -3.43 -18.91
N GLU A 32 9.28 -2.13 -19.04
CA GLU A 32 10.32 -1.10 -19.06
C GLU A 32 11.18 -1.17 -17.79
N ARG A 33 10.53 -1.19 -16.62
CA ARG A 33 11.23 -1.28 -15.33
C ARG A 33 11.94 -2.62 -15.08
N THR A 34 11.38 -3.73 -15.59
CA THR A 34 12.03 -5.03 -15.48
C THR A 34 13.30 -5.07 -16.33
N SER A 35 13.31 -4.42 -17.51
CA SER A 35 14.52 -4.28 -18.32
C SER A 35 15.57 -3.44 -17.60
N ASP A 36 15.17 -2.32 -16.98
CA ASP A 36 16.06 -1.49 -16.18
C ASP A 36 16.68 -2.29 -15.00
N ASP A 37 15.88 -3.12 -14.33
CA ASP A 37 16.35 -4.00 -13.24
C ASP A 37 17.35 -5.05 -13.74
N ILE A 38 17.10 -5.68 -14.89
CA ILE A 38 18.00 -6.69 -15.47
C ILE A 38 19.34 -6.05 -15.89
N GLU A 39 19.30 -4.86 -16.49
CA GLU A 39 20.51 -4.12 -16.85
C GLU A 39 21.34 -3.76 -15.60
N LEU A 40 20.69 -3.29 -14.53
CA LEU A 40 21.35 -2.97 -13.26
C LEU A 40 22.02 -4.21 -12.62
N ILE A 41 21.34 -5.35 -12.64
CA ILE A 41 21.82 -6.61 -12.04
C ILE A 41 22.97 -7.21 -12.87
N SER A 42 22.95 -7.02 -14.19
CA SER A 42 23.98 -7.55 -15.10
C SER A 42 25.30 -6.74 -15.09
N GLY A 43 25.28 -5.50 -14.61
CA GLY A 43 26.39 -4.53 -14.66
C GLY A 43 27.32 -4.48 -13.43
N GLU A 44 27.57 -5.59 -12.73
CA GLU A 44 28.50 -5.70 -11.57
C GLU A 44 28.03 -5.17 -10.20
N MET A 45 26.79 -4.72 -10.04
CA MET A 45 26.22 -4.42 -8.71
C MET A 45 25.06 -5.36 -8.37
N LYS A 46 25.38 -6.47 -7.70
CA LYS A 46 24.39 -7.20 -6.88
C LYS A 46 24.01 -6.31 -5.68
N ARG A 47 23.22 -5.26 -5.91
CA ARG A 47 22.54 -4.58 -4.82
C ARG A 47 21.39 -5.48 -4.39
N ASP A 48 21.29 -5.74 -3.09
CA ASP A 48 20.09 -6.28 -2.45
C ASP A 48 18.96 -5.22 -2.43
N THR A 49 18.81 -4.49 -3.54
CA THR A 49 17.79 -3.47 -3.71
C THR A 49 16.46 -4.14 -4.01
N PRO A 50 15.36 -3.64 -3.42
CA PRO A 50 14.02 -3.99 -3.83
C PRO A 50 13.84 -3.87 -5.34
N THR A 51 12.98 -4.70 -5.93
CA THR A 51 12.66 -4.59 -7.36
C THR A 51 12.12 -3.20 -7.67
N SER A 52 12.48 -2.60 -8.82
CA SER A 52 12.04 -1.23 -9.14
C SER A 52 10.52 -1.11 -9.31
N MET A 53 9.80 -2.23 -9.39
CA MET A 53 8.34 -2.26 -9.44
C MET A 53 7.67 -2.02 -8.08
N LYS A 54 8.27 -2.52 -6.98
CA LYS A 54 7.65 -2.48 -5.64
C LYS A 54 8.69 -2.59 -4.53
N ILE A 55 8.49 -1.82 -3.47
CA ILE A 55 9.18 -2.03 -2.18
C ILE A 55 8.15 -2.45 -1.13
N ALA A 56 8.47 -3.43 -0.28
CA ALA A 56 7.64 -3.78 0.86
C ALA A 56 8.43 -3.62 2.15
N VAL A 57 7.83 -2.91 3.12
CA VAL A 57 8.44 -2.60 4.40
C VAL A 57 7.48 -2.91 5.54
N ARG A 58 8.03 -3.28 6.70
CA ARG A 58 7.30 -3.45 7.94
C ARG A 58 7.83 -2.53 9.02
N PHE A 59 6.93 -1.91 9.76
CA PHE A 59 7.25 -1.06 10.91
C PHE A 59 6.08 -1.05 11.89
N TYR A 60 6.32 -0.57 13.11
CA TYR A 60 5.26 -0.47 14.12
C TYR A 60 4.40 0.78 13.89
N ASP A 61 3.08 0.65 13.97
CA ASP A 61 2.15 1.78 13.94
C ASP A 61 2.06 2.43 15.32
N GLY A 62 3.08 3.21 15.68
CA GLY A 62 3.16 3.87 16.99
C GLY A 62 2.04 4.85 17.29
N SER A 63 1.44 5.44 16.25
CA SER A 63 0.39 6.47 16.35
C SER A 63 -1.03 5.92 16.15
N GLY A 64 -1.17 4.69 15.62
CA GLY A 64 -2.45 4.12 15.22
C GLY A 64 -3.06 4.77 13.97
N ILE A 65 -2.31 5.65 13.29
CA ILE A 65 -2.83 6.45 12.18
C ILE A 65 -3.14 5.55 10.97
N LEU A 66 -2.24 4.61 10.64
CA LEU A 66 -2.45 3.68 9.52
C LEU A 66 -3.51 2.63 9.87
N THR A 67 -3.55 2.14 11.10
CA THR A 67 -4.65 1.30 11.60
C THR A 67 -6.00 1.96 11.37
N ASN A 68 -6.14 3.23 11.78
CA ASN A 68 -7.38 3.99 11.60
C ASN A 68 -7.70 4.26 10.12
N ALA A 69 -6.68 4.50 9.29
CA ALA A 69 -6.85 4.68 7.85
C ALA A 69 -7.35 3.39 7.19
N ALA A 70 -6.76 2.24 7.50
CA ALA A 70 -7.21 0.94 7.00
C ALA A 70 -8.65 0.62 7.39
N LEU A 71 -9.02 0.83 8.66
CA LEU A 71 -10.40 0.61 9.12
C LEU A 71 -11.41 1.51 8.41
N LYS A 72 -11.07 2.79 8.21
CA LYS A 72 -11.91 3.73 7.46
C LYS A 72 -12.04 3.34 5.99
N PHE A 73 -10.97 2.86 5.36
CA PHE A 73 -10.98 2.42 3.97
C PHE A 73 -11.86 1.18 3.80
N LYS A 74 -11.67 0.17 4.65
CA LYS A 74 -12.51 -1.04 4.69
C LYS A 74 -14.00 -0.70 4.83
N ALA A 75 -14.35 0.25 5.70
CA ALA A 75 -15.73 0.70 5.85
C ALA A 75 -16.30 1.39 4.58
N LEU A 76 -15.46 2.04 3.76
CA LEU A 76 -15.89 2.59 2.48
C LEU A 76 -16.12 1.49 1.44
N GLU A 77 -15.25 0.48 1.39
CA GLU A 77 -15.43 -0.68 0.50
C GLU A 77 -16.68 -1.48 0.83
N GLU A 78 -16.97 -1.68 2.13
CA GLU A 78 -18.20 -2.33 2.57
C GLU A 78 -19.45 -1.54 2.14
N ARG A 79 -19.40 -0.20 2.22
CA ARG A 79 -20.47 0.67 1.72
C ARG A 79 -20.60 0.61 0.20
N GLU A 80 -19.50 0.49 -0.53
CA GLU A 80 -19.49 0.36 -1.98
C GLU A 80 -20.13 -0.96 -2.40
N LYS A 81 -19.72 -2.07 -1.78
CA LYS A 81 -20.32 -3.40 -1.99
C LYS A 81 -21.81 -3.39 -1.71
N ALA A 82 -22.23 -2.85 -0.56
CA ALA A 82 -23.64 -2.75 -0.21
C ALA A 82 -24.44 -1.90 -1.21
N LEU A 83 -23.86 -0.80 -1.72
CA LEU A 83 -24.50 0.04 -2.72
C LEU A 83 -24.61 -0.66 -4.08
N ALA A 84 -23.55 -1.36 -4.50
CA ALA A 84 -23.54 -2.16 -5.72
C ALA A 84 -24.64 -3.23 -5.67
N THR A 85 -24.76 -3.99 -4.58
CA THR A 85 -25.84 -4.98 -4.39
C THR A 85 -27.22 -4.34 -4.56
N ARG A 86 -27.44 -3.14 -4.01
CA ARG A 86 -28.73 -2.43 -4.17
C ARG A 86 -29.00 -2.02 -5.62
N ILE A 87 -27.98 -1.51 -6.33
CA ILE A 87 -28.10 -1.15 -7.75
C ILE A 87 -28.48 -2.39 -8.60
N PHE A 88 -27.81 -3.53 -8.36
CA PHE A 88 -28.01 -4.77 -9.11
C PHE A 88 -29.29 -5.54 -8.74
N SER A 89 -29.85 -5.31 -7.54
CA SER A 89 -31.08 -5.97 -7.07
C SER A 89 -32.37 -5.59 -7.84
N GLY A 90 -32.28 -4.68 -8.82
CA GLY A 90 -33.20 -4.61 -9.97
C GLY A 90 -34.61 -4.03 -9.75
N ALA A 91 -35.14 -3.96 -8.53
CA ALA A 91 -36.53 -3.54 -8.27
C ALA A 91 -36.72 -2.03 -8.00
N GLU A 92 -35.85 -1.17 -8.54
CA GLU A 92 -35.82 0.26 -8.20
C GLU A 92 -36.36 1.15 -9.32
N SER A 93 -37.15 2.16 -8.97
CA SER A 93 -37.66 3.15 -9.93
C SER A 93 -36.53 3.92 -10.63
N ARG A 94 -36.78 4.48 -11.83
CA ARG A 94 -35.76 5.25 -12.59
C ARG A 94 -35.14 6.39 -11.78
N LEU A 95 -35.93 7.09 -10.96
CA LEU A 95 -35.43 8.15 -10.09
C LEU A 95 -34.50 7.60 -9.00
N ARG A 96 -34.87 6.47 -8.40
CA ARG A 96 -34.07 5.81 -7.36
C ARG A 96 -32.77 5.25 -7.94
N GLN A 97 -32.80 4.67 -9.15
CA GLN A 97 -31.60 4.27 -9.88
C GLN A 97 -30.65 5.45 -10.14
N ARG A 98 -31.15 6.61 -10.60
CA ARG A 98 -30.33 7.83 -10.75
C ARG A 98 -29.68 8.26 -9.44
N MET A 99 -30.42 8.24 -8.33
CA MET A 99 -29.87 8.58 -7.02
C MET A 99 -28.81 7.59 -6.54
N LEU A 100 -29.00 6.29 -6.78
CA LEU A 100 -28.02 5.26 -6.43
C LEU A 100 -26.73 5.43 -7.23
N ASN A 101 -26.83 5.68 -8.54
CA ASN A 101 -25.68 5.94 -9.40
C ASN A 101 -24.92 7.20 -8.98
N PHE A 102 -25.62 8.29 -8.63
CA PHE A 102 -24.97 9.49 -8.11
C PHE A 102 -24.21 9.21 -6.79
N ARG A 103 -24.82 8.45 -5.87
CA ARG A 103 -24.15 8.03 -4.63
C ARG A 103 -22.92 7.16 -4.92
N ALA A 104 -23.01 6.26 -5.89
CA ALA A 104 -21.91 5.38 -6.30
C ALA A 104 -20.75 6.20 -6.85
N SER A 105 -21.01 7.14 -7.75
CA SER A 105 -20.00 8.05 -8.30
C SER A 105 -19.32 8.87 -7.19
N ARG A 106 -20.10 9.45 -6.26
CA ARG A 106 -19.53 10.20 -5.12
C ARG A 106 -18.69 9.31 -4.20
N LEU A 107 -19.10 8.07 -3.98
CA LEU A 107 -18.35 7.12 -3.16
C LEU A 107 -17.05 6.68 -3.84
N ALA A 108 -17.08 6.38 -5.14
CA ALA A 108 -15.90 6.07 -5.94
C ALA A 108 -14.87 7.21 -5.88
N GLY A 109 -15.31 8.46 -6.01
CA GLY A 109 -14.44 9.62 -5.86
C GLY A 109 -13.80 9.74 -4.47
N LYS A 110 -14.54 9.39 -3.41
CA LYS A 110 -13.98 9.34 -2.04
C LYS A 110 -12.96 8.22 -1.87
N ILE A 111 -13.23 7.04 -2.41
CA ILE A 111 -12.31 5.90 -2.37
C ILE A 111 -11.01 6.28 -3.08
N LEU A 112 -11.09 6.84 -4.30
CA LEU A 112 -9.92 7.28 -5.04
C LEU A 112 -9.09 8.32 -4.27
N ALA A 113 -9.74 9.34 -3.72
CA ALA A 113 -9.05 10.34 -2.90
C ALA A 113 -8.40 9.74 -1.65
N MET A 114 -9.00 8.69 -1.08
CA MET A 114 -8.43 7.99 0.08
C MET A 114 -7.22 7.14 -0.32
N LYS A 115 -7.24 6.47 -1.48
CA LYS A 115 -6.06 5.77 -2.03
C LYS A 115 -4.87 6.70 -2.20
N GLU A 116 -5.10 7.87 -2.80
CA GLU A 116 -4.03 8.87 -2.97
C GLU A 116 -3.49 9.37 -1.62
N ARG A 117 -4.39 9.61 -0.67
CA ARG A 117 -3.99 10.00 0.70
C ARG A 117 -3.21 8.89 1.41
N ASN A 118 -3.59 7.63 1.20
CA ASN A 118 -2.96 6.46 1.80
C ASN A 118 -1.48 6.36 1.41
N VAL A 119 -1.12 6.66 0.15
CA VAL A 119 0.29 6.70 -0.31
C VAL A 119 1.09 7.70 0.52
N ILE A 120 0.60 8.94 0.60
CA ILE A 120 1.26 10.02 1.34
C ILE A 120 1.38 9.66 2.83
N LEU A 121 0.32 9.11 3.40
CA LEU A 121 0.24 8.76 4.81
C LEU A 121 1.23 7.64 5.16
N ALA A 122 1.27 6.57 4.37
CA ALA A 122 2.19 5.45 4.59
C ALA A 122 3.65 5.88 4.48
N ALA A 123 3.99 6.70 3.47
CA ALA A 123 5.34 7.25 3.35
C ALA A 123 5.72 8.19 4.51
N THR A 124 4.76 8.98 5.00
CA THR A 124 4.96 9.88 6.14
C THR A 124 5.20 9.09 7.42
N GLU A 125 4.38 8.09 7.73
CA GLU A 125 4.52 7.27 8.94
C GLU A 125 5.80 6.42 8.90
N LEU A 126 6.19 5.90 7.73
CA LEU A 126 7.50 5.25 7.55
C LEU A 126 8.65 6.21 7.90
N ARG A 127 8.57 7.47 7.44
CA ARG A 127 9.55 8.50 7.78
C ARG A 127 9.55 8.83 9.27
N VAL A 128 8.38 8.87 9.91
CA VAL A 128 8.28 9.08 11.37
C VAL A 128 8.95 7.93 12.12
N ALA A 129 8.69 6.67 11.74
CA ALA A 129 9.34 5.50 12.34
C ALA A 129 10.87 5.58 12.20
N TYR A 130 11.36 5.97 11.01
CA TYR A 130 12.80 6.18 10.79
C TYR A 130 13.38 7.28 11.69
N MET A 131 12.74 8.45 11.76
CA MET A 131 13.20 9.58 12.57
C MET A 131 13.18 9.25 14.07
N ALA A 132 12.25 8.41 14.50
CA ALA A 132 12.18 7.86 15.85
C ALA A 132 13.21 6.74 16.12
N LYS A 133 14.02 6.37 15.12
CA LYS A 133 15.01 5.27 15.16
C LYS A 133 14.38 3.93 15.51
N GLU A 134 13.14 3.71 15.09
CA GLU A 134 12.48 2.42 15.26
C GLU A 134 13.04 1.37 14.30
N HIS A 135 12.89 0.11 14.68
CA HIS A 135 13.18 -0.99 13.77
C HIS A 135 12.23 -0.97 12.58
N ILE A 136 12.80 -1.02 11.39
CA ILE A 136 12.08 -1.14 10.12
C ILE A 136 12.62 -2.40 9.45
N ALA A 137 11.73 -3.27 8.99
CA ALA A 137 12.09 -4.43 8.20
C ALA A 137 11.74 -4.21 6.72
N VAL A 138 12.53 -4.79 5.83
CA VAL A 138 12.35 -4.71 4.38
C VAL A 138 12.25 -6.11 3.79
N GLU A 139 11.34 -6.28 2.82
CA GLU A 139 11.22 -7.51 2.03
C GLU A 139 12.43 -7.64 1.11
N ARG A 140 13.11 -8.79 1.19
CA ARG A 140 14.22 -9.16 0.31
C ARG A 140 13.71 -9.93 -0.91
N PRO A 141 14.54 -10.13 -1.95
CA PRO A 141 14.13 -10.84 -3.17
C PRO A 141 13.59 -12.26 -2.94
N ASP A 142 14.03 -12.93 -1.88
CA ASP A 142 13.57 -14.25 -1.44
C ASP A 142 12.24 -14.22 -0.68
N ARG A 143 11.58 -13.05 -0.58
CA ARG A 143 10.31 -12.79 0.11
C ARG A 143 10.38 -12.80 1.64
N HIS A 144 11.56 -12.97 2.22
CA HIS A 144 11.72 -12.85 3.66
C HIS A 144 11.96 -11.40 4.07
N PHE A 145 11.56 -11.07 5.30
CA PHE A 145 11.82 -9.77 5.89
C PHE A 145 13.11 -9.80 6.70
N THR A 146 13.91 -8.75 6.59
CA THR A 146 15.11 -8.53 7.41
C THR A 146 15.11 -7.09 7.89
N LEU A 147 15.80 -6.79 9.00
CA LEU A 147 15.95 -5.40 9.44
C LEU A 147 16.73 -4.60 8.39
N ALA A 148 16.22 -3.42 8.07
CA ALA A 148 16.87 -2.49 7.15
C ALA A 148 18.16 -1.94 7.78
N ARG A 149 19.22 -1.86 6.97
CA ARG A 149 20.48 -1.22 7.36
C ARG A 149 20.36 0.31 7.29
N GLY A 150 21.22 1.02 8.02
CA GLY A 150 21.15 2.49 8.13
C GLY A 150 21.28 3.22 6.78
N ASP A 151 22.12 2.72 5.89
CA ASP A 151 22.32 3.21 4.53
C ASP A 151 21.13 2.90 3.60
N GLU A 152 20.52 1.72 3.74
CA GLU A 152 19.33 1.31 2.97
C GLU A 152 18.08 2.15 3.29
N LEU A 153 17.95 2.63 4.53
CA LEU A 153 16.78 3.37 4.99
C LEU A 153 16.56 4.67 4.21
N TYR A 154 17.64 5.36 3.82
CA TYR A 154 17.52 6.58 3.03
C TYR A 154 16.94 6.30 1.64
N GLU A 155 17.45 5.27 0.95
CA GLU A 155 16.95 4.86 -0.37
C GLU A 155 15.48 4.39 -0.28
N LEU A 156 15.12 3.65 0.78
CA LEU A 156 13.75 3.20 1.02
C LEU A 156 12.76 4.36 1.22
N LEU A 157 13.15 5.40 1.97
CA LEU A 157 12.31 6.57 2.18
C LEU A 157 12.10 7.37 0.89
N GLU A 158 13.17 7.55 0.10
CA GLU A 158 13.06 8.21 -1.20
C GLU A 158 12.16 7.43 -2.16
N ALA A 159 12.31 6.10 -2.19
CA ALA A 159 11.46 5.24 -3.00
C ALA A 159 10.00 5.34 -2.54
N ALA A 160 9.70 5.16 -1.25
CA ALA A 160 8.36 5.27 -0.70
C ALA A 160 7.67 6.61 -1.04
N ALA A 161 8.42 7.73 -0.99
CA ALA A 161 7.91 9.05 -1.35
C ALA A 161 7.59 9.20 -2.85
N LYS A 162 8.27 8.45 -3.72
CA LYS A 162 8.06 8.41 -5.18
C LYS A 162 7.05 7.33 -5.60
N ALA A 163 6.44 6.63 -4.66
CA ALA A 163 5.47 5.58 -4.95
C ALA A 163 4.22 6.16 -5.66
N LYS A 164 3.70 5.40 -6.63
CA LYS A 164 2.47 5.75 -7.34
C LYS A 164 1.23 5.24 -6.59
N ASN A 165 1.35 4.09 -5.94
CA ASN A 165 0.31 3.48 -5.11
C ASN A 165 0.91 2.83 -3.87
N VAL A 166 0.07 2.51 -2.88
CA VAL A 166 0.47 1.74 -1.70
C VAL A 166 -0.62 0.75 -1.35
N TRP A 167 -0.25 -0.49 -1.02
CA TRP A 167 -1.10 -1.39 -0.24
C TRP A 167 -0.53 -1.45 1.16
N PHE A 168 -1.36 -1.37 2.18
CA PHE A 168 -0.86 -1.66 3.51
C PHE A 168 -1.80 -2.57 4.29
N PHE A 169 -1.17 -3.49 5.01
CA PHE A 169 -1.79 -4.47 5.88
C PHE A 169 -1.41 -4.12 7.30
N VAL A 170 -2.42 -4.12 8.17
CA VAL A 170 -2.26 -3.89 9.60
C VAL A 170 -2.43 -5.22 10.29
N PHE A 171 -1.41 -5.65 10.99
CA PHE A 171 -1.38 -6.89 11.74
C PHE A 171 -1.40 -6.63 13.25
N GLU A 172 -1.86 -7.63 14.00
CA GLU A 172 -1.75 -7.63 15.45
C GLU A 172 -0.28 -7.46 15.91
N PRO A 173 -0.05 -6.98 17.14
CA PRO A 173 1.30 -6.82 17.68
C PRO A 173 2.07 -8.14 17.65
N ASN A 174 3.25 -8.12 17.03
CA ASN A 174 4.11 -9.29 16.86
C ASN A 174 5.56 -8.81 16.59
N ASN A 175 6.46 -9.74 16.27
CA ASN A 175 7.77 -9.43 15.72
C ASN A 175 7.64 -8.98 14.24
N LEU A 176 8.32 -7.90 13.84
CA LEU A 176 8.36 -7.42 12.45
C LEU A 176 8.78 -8.50 11.43
N LEU A 177 9.65 -9.42 11.85
CA LEU A 177 10.20 -10.49 11.04
C LEU A 177 9.35 -11.78 11.10
N ALA A 178 8.20 -11.77 11.77
CA ALA A 178 7.35 -12.95 11.86
C ALA A 178 6.79 -13.34 10.49
N ASP A 179 6.87 -14.64 10.17
CA ASP A 179 6.30 -15.20 8.94
C ASP A 179 4.77 -15.33 9.00
N LYS A 180 4.22 -15.41 10.22
CA LYS A 180 2.78 -15.54 10.46
C LYS A 180 2.27 -14.32 11.20
N ASN A 181 1.26 -13.68 10.63
CA ASN A 181 0.61 -12.49 11.20
C ASN A 181 -0.91 -12.59 11.06
N THR A 182 -1.62 -12.07 12.06
CA THR A 182 -3.08 -11.95 12.03
C THR A 182 -3.47 -10.58 11.48
N VAL A 183 -4.22 -10.54 10.38
CA VAL A 183 -4.68 -9.27 9.78
C VAL A 183 -5.79 -8.65 10.61
N VAL A 184 -5.60 -7.42 11.05
CA VAL A 184 -6.62 -6.57 11.67
C VAL A 184 -7.41 -5.82 10.61
N ALA A 185 -6.70 -5.17 9.68
CA ALA A 185 -7.28 -4.37 8.61
C ALA A 185 -6.32 -4.24 7.42
N HIS A 186 -6.81 -3.79 6.28
CA HIS A 186 -5.98 -3.48 5.12
C HIS A 186 -6.56 -2.28 4.35
N ALA A 187 -5.71 -1.65 3.54
CA ALA A 187 -6.12 -0.66 2.57
C ALA A 187 -5.26 -0.72 1.31
N TRP A 188 -5.85 -0.23 0.23
CA TRP A 188 -5.21 0.11 -1.04
C TRP A 188 -5.34 1.63 -1.26
#